data_AF-A0A554L837-F1
#
_entry.id   AF-A0A554L837-F1
#
_cell.length_a   1.000
_cell.length_b   1.000
_cell.length_c   1.000
_cell.angle_alpha   90.00
_cell.angle_beta   90.00
_cell.angle_gamma   90.00
#
_symmetry.space_group_name_H-M   'P 1'
#
loop_
_entity.id
_entity.type
_entity.pdbx_description
1 polymer ?
#
loop_
_entity_poly.entity_id
_entity_poly.type
_entity_poly.pdbx_seq_one_letter_code
_entity_poly.pdbx_strand_id
1 'polypeptide(L)'
;MFWADRIAEEIIKSGKYKPYWVDDMKTPSGYAHIGSLLGPVIHSCLYRALKKADTAPIFTFVINDFDPADDLLPELKGKYEQYLGMPLKIAPSPDPNFESMADLFGGDFIRSIQSLGLALDNSEKIQDIYQKVSGSQKKEKGWLPFQVICEKCQKLGTTRVFAWDGEKVSYKCEPALVKWAQGCGHEGKMSPFGGTGKLPWKVDWPAHWKVLGVTIEGAGKDHC
;
A
#
# COMPACT_ATOMS: atom_id res chain seq x y z
N MET A 1 6.44 -13.90 -19.23
CA MET A 1 5.18 -13.16 -19.37
C MET A 1 4.36 -13.45 -18.13
N PHE A 2 4.11 -12.44 -17.28
CA PHE A 2 3.28 -12.59 -16.09
C PHE A 2 1.79 -12.51 -16.49
N TRP A 3 0.87 -12.84 -15.58
CA TRP A 3 -0.57 -12.87 -15.92
C TRP A 3 -1.07 -11.51 -16.42
N ALA A 4 -0.56 -10.40 -15.86
CA ALA A 4 -0.93 -9.05 -16.26
C ALA A 4 -0.43 -8.69 -17.67
N ASP A 5 0.79 -9.11 -18.04
CA ASP A 5 1.31 -8.91 -19.41
C ASP A 5 0.43 -9.64 -20.43
N ARG A 6 0.05 -10.89 -20.14
CA ARG A 6 -0.81 -11.69 -21.03
C ARG A 6 -2.18 -11.05 -21.23
N ILE A 7 -2.83 -10.61 -20.16
CA ILE A 7 -4.12 -9.93 -20.23
C ILE A 7 -4.01 -8.62 -21.00
N ALA A 8 -2.97 -7.82 -20.75
CA ALA A 8 -2.74 -6.57 -21.49
C ALA A 8 -2.55 -6.85 -23.00
N GLU A 9 -1.78 -7.87 -23.37
CA GLU A 9 -1.61 -8.27 -24.77
C GLU A 9 -2.93 -8.70 -25.41
N GLU A 10 -3.75 -9.49 -24.72
CA GLU A 10 -5.07 -9.91 -25.21
C GLU A 10 -5.99 -8.70 -25.44
N ILE A 11 -6.04 -7.77 -24.48
CA ILE A 11 -6.80 -6.53 -24.59
C ILE A 11 -6.32 -5.70 -25.78
N ILE A 12 -5.01 -5.55 -25.97
CA ILE A 12 -4.43 -4.77 -27.07
C ILE A 12 -4.74 -5.44 -28.42
N LYS A 13 -4.46 -6.75 -28.54
CA LYS A 13 -4.72 -7.54 -29.77
C LYS A 13 -6.20 -7.53 -30.16
N SER A 14 -7.11 -7.42 -29.18
CA SER A 14 -8.55 -7.36 -29.46
C SER A 14 -8.95 -6.12 -30.26
N GLY A 15 -8.23 -4.99 -30.10
CA GLY A 15 -8.57 -3.70 -30.71
C GLY A 15 -9.87 -3.04 -30.19
N LYS A 16 -10.56 -3.61 -29.20
CA LYS A 16 -11.93 -3.21 -28.82
C LYS A 16 -12.03 -2.15 -27.74
N TYR A 17 -11.04 -2.04 -26.85
CA TYR A 17 -11.19 -1.35 -25.57
C TYR A 17 -10.40 -0.03 -25.48
N LYS A 18 -10.41 0.77 -26.56
CA LYS A 18 -9.75 2.09 -26.56
C LYS A 18 -10.75 3.20 -26.16
N PRO A 19 -10.36 4.16 -25.29
CA PRO A 19 -9.07 4.23 -24.58
C PRO A 19 -8.94 3.10 -23.55
N TYR A 20 -7.72 2.62 -23.32
CA TYR A 20 -7.48 1.55 -22.37
C TYR A 20 -7.64 2.08 -20.94
N TRP A 21 -8.84 1.91 -20.39
CA TRP A 21 -9.20 2.41 -19.08
C TRP A 21 -9.11 1.28 -18.06
N VAL A 22 -8.28 1.47 -17.04
CA VAL A 22 -8.20 0.61 -15.87
C VAL A 22 -8.82 1.36 -14.70
N ASP A 23 -9.95 0.87 -14.23
CA ASP A 23 -10.71 1.47 -13.15
C ASP A 23 -10.79 0.52 -11.96
N ASP A 24 -10.94 1.08 -10.77
CA ASP A 24 -11.22 0.36 -9.55
C ASP A 24 -12.04 1.25 -8.60
N MET A 25 -12.75 0.62 -7.68
CA MET A 25 -13.67 1.31 -6.79
C MET A 25 -13.69 0.66 -5.41
N LYS A 26 -13.77 1.50 -4.37
CA LYS A 26 -13.98 1.03 -3.00
C LYS A 26 -15.09 1.82 -2.32
N THR A 27 -16.04 1.09 -1.77
CA THR A 27 -17.01 1.60 -0.80
C THR A 27 -16.32 1.84 0.54
N PRO A 28 -16.31 3.07 1.08
CA PRO A 28 -15.65 3.40 2.34
C PRO A 28 -16.52 3.00 3.55
N SER A 29 -16.89 1.72 3.67
CA SER A 29 -17.78 1.20 4.72
C SER A 29 -17.05 0.76 6.00
N GLY A 30 -15.73 0.95 6.07
CA GLY A 30 -14.91 0.59 7.23
C GLY A 30 -13.43 0.82 6.96
N TYR A 31 -12.60 0.61 8.00
CA TYR A 31 -11.15 0.81 7.91
C TYR A 31 -10.49 -0.08 6.86
N ALA A 32 -9.43 0.45 6.25
CA ALA A 32 -8.65 -0.28 5.29
C ALA A 32 -7.93 -1.46 5.95
N HIS A 33 -8.03 -2.63 5.32
CA HIS A 33 -7.27 -3.82 5.66
C HIS A 33 -6.54 -4.35 4.43
N ILE A 34 -5.61 -5.31 4.60
CA ILE A 34 -4.79 -5.80 3.48
C ILE A 34 -5.62 -6.30 2.28
N GLY A 35 -6.75 -6.94 2.54
CA GLY A 35 -7.70 -7.37 1.50
C GLY A 35 -8.28 -6.21 0.69
N SER A 36 -8.56 -5.06 1.34
CA SER A 36 -9.05 -3.87 0.64
C SER A 36 -8.03 -3.27 -0.33
N LEU A 37 -6.74 -3.53 -0.12
CA LEU A 37 -5.66 -3.07 -0.99
C LEU A 37 -5.46 -3.97 -2.21
N LEU A 38 -5.99 -5.20 -2.22
CA LEU A 38 -5.74 -6.17 -3.27
C LEU A 38 -6.27 -5.72 -4.65
N GLY A 39 -7.46 -5.12 -4.69
CA GLY A 39 -8.02 -4.53 -5.91
C GLY A 39 -7.06 -3.50 -6.53
N PRO A 40 -6.72 -2.42 -5.80
CA PRO A 40 -5.82 -1.38 -6.31
C PRO A 40 -4.49 -1.94 -6.82
N VAL A 41 -3.97 -2.98 -6.14
CA VAL A 41 -2.73 -3.69 -6.50
C VAL A 41 -2.86 -4.41 -7.84
N ILE A 42 -3.92 -5.20 -8.03
CA ILE A 42 -4.19 -5.96 -9.26
C ILE A 42 -4.37 -5.00 -10.44
N HIS A 43 -5.20 -3.97 -10.26
CA HIS A 43 -5.46 -2.99 -11.31
C HIS A 43 -4.21 -2.15 -11.63
N SER A 44 -3.38 -1.82 -10.64
CA SER A 44 -2.07 -1.18 -10.90
C SER A 44 -1.15 -2.06 -11.75
N CYS A 45 -1.14 -3.38 -11.53
CA CYS A 45 -0.37 -4.31 -12.35
C CYS A 45 -0.83 -4.30 -13.82
N LEU A 46 -2.14 -4.31 -14.06
CA LEU A 46 -2.72 -4.25 -15.41
C LEU A 46 -2.44 -2.92 -16.11
N TYR A 47 -2.63 -1.81 -15.40
CA TYR A 47 -2.30 -0.47 -15.91
C TYR A 47 -0.83 -0.37 -16.35
N ARG A 48 0.09 -0.89 -15.52
CA ARG A 48 1.52 -0.92 -15.82
C ARG A 48 1.85 -1.83 -17.00
N ALA A 49 1.18 -2.96 -17.14
CA ALA A 49 1.35 -3.86 -18.28
C ALA A 49 0.91 -3.20 -19.59
N LEU A 50 -0.24 -2.52 -19.60
CA LEU A 50 -0.72 -1.74 -20.75
C LEU A 50 0.26 -0.59 -21.09
N LYS A 51 0.76 0.13 -20.08
CA LYS A 51 1.73 1.22 -20.27
C LYS A 51 3.07 0.72 -20.81
N LYS A 52 3.54 -0.45 -20.35
CA LYS A 52 4.77 -1.11 -20.82
C LYS A 52 4.66 -1.55 -22.28
N ALA A 53 3.45 -1.86 -22.75
CA ALA A 53 3.17 -2.19 -24.15
C ALA A 53 3.01 -0.94 -25.05
N ASP A 54 3.59 0.20 -24.65
CA ASP A 54 3.61 1.48 -25.37
C ASP A 54 2.21 2.02 -25.70
N THR A 55 1.24 1.76 -24.82
CA THR A 55 -0.09 2.37 -24.89
C THR A 55 -0.21 3.55 -23.92
N ALA A 56 -1.27 4.36 -24.08
CA ALA A 56 -1.61 5.44 -23.16
C ALA A 56 -2.84 5.08 -22.32
N PRO A 57 -2.73 4.16 -21.34
CA PRO A 57 -3.85 3.78 -20.51
C PRO A 57 -4.19 4.89 -19.50
N ILE A 58 -5.45 4.89 -19.06
CA ILE A 58 -5.97 5.76 -18.00
C ILE A 58 -6.17 4.91 -16.74
N PHE A 59 -5.78 5.42 -15.57
CA PHE A 59 -6.07 4.79 -14.28
C PHE A 59 -7.00 5.70 -13.49
N THR A 60 -8.13 5.17 -13.03
CA THR A 60 -9.01 5.84 -12.08
C THR A 60 -9.25 4.97 -10.87
N PHE A 61 -9.52 5.63 -9.75
CA PHE A 61 -9.94 4.98 -8.53
C PHE A 61 -11.09 5.79 -7.94
N VAL A 62 -12.22 5.14 -7.69
CA VAL A 62 -13.43 5.78 -7.16
C VAL A 62 -13.63 5.41 -5.70
N ILE A 63 -13.81 6.41 -4.85
CA ILE A 63 -14.37 6.20 -3.50
C ILE A 63 -15.89 6.28 -3.66
N ASN A 64 -16.59 5.15 -3.51
CA ASN A 64 -18.04 5.11 -3.67
C ASN A 64 -18.73 5.53 -2.37
N ASP A 65 -18.73 6.84 -2.11
CA ASP A 65 -19.28 7.47 -0.91
C ASP A 65 -20.82 7.47 -0.86
N PHE A 66 -21.47 7.11 -1.98
CA PHE A 66 -22.93 7.13 -2.13
C PHE A 66 -23.60 5.81 -1.78
N ASP A 67 -22.83 4.73 -1.61
CA ASP A 67 -23.37 3.44 -1.19
C ASP A 67 -24.04 3.55 0.19
N PRO A 68 -25.13 2.81 0.41
CA PRO A 68 -25.79 2.79 1.70
C PRO A 68 -24.89 2.12 2.74
N ALA A 69 -24.92 2.63 3.98
CA ALA A 69 -24.40 1.90 5.13
C ALA A 69 -25.27 0.65 5.35
N ASP A 70 -24.76 -0.51 4.96
CA ASP A 70 -25.46 -1.80 4.99
C ASP A 70 -25.06 -2.66 6.21
N ASP A 71 -23.88 -2.42 6.78
CA ASP A 71 -23.44 -2.91 8.08
C ASP A 71 -22.58 -1.85 8.78
N LEU A 72 -22.32 -2.07 10.07
CA LEU A 72 -21.49 -1.21 10.90
C LEU A 72 -20.41 -2.03 11.59
N LEU A 73 -19.26 -1.40 11.84
CA LEU A 73 -18.24 -1.97 12.70
C LEU A 73 -18.85 -2.28 14.08
N PRO A 74 -18.45 -3.37 14.77
CA PRO A 74 -19.04 -3.79 16.04
C PRO A 74 -19.14 -2.67 17.09
N GLU A 75 -18.13 -1.81 17.16
CA GLU A 75 -18.04 -0.66 18.06
C GLU A 75 -19.00 0.50 17.71
N LEU A 76 -19.53 0.52 16.49
CA LEU A 76 -20.49 1.53 16.02
C LEU A 76 -21.95 1.07 16.16
N LYS A 77 -22.19 -0.23 16.40
CA LYS A 77 -23.54 -0.78 16.62
C LYS A 77 -24.19 -0.16 17.86
N GLY A 78 -25.52 -0.08 17.85
CA GLY A 78 -26.32 0.68 18.82
C GLY A 78 -26.32 2.21 18.61
N LYS A 79 -25.15 2.86 18.55
CA LYS A 79 -25.09 4.35 18.46
C LYS A 79 -25.32 4.89 17.05
N TYR A 80 -24.92 4.15 16.01
CA TYR A 80 -25.00 4.59 14.62
C TYR A 80 -26.03 3.81 13.78
N GLU A 81 -26.78 2.89 14.38
CA GLU A 81 -27.75 2.05 13.68
C GLU A 81 -28.85 2.85 12.97
N GLN A 82 -29.21 4.04 13.48
CA GLN A 82 -30.19 4.91 12.81
C GLN A 82 -29.73 5.40 11.42
N TYR A 83 -28.44 5.26 11.07
CA TYR A 83 -27.90 5.66 9.78
C TYR A 83 -27.80 4.51 8.78
N LEU A 84 -28.15 3.27 9.17
CA LEU A 84 -28.22 2.14 8.24
C LEU A 84 -29.21 2.46 7.11
N GLY A 85 -28.84 2.13 5.87
CA GLY A 85 -29.58 2.43 4.65
C GLY A 85 -29.36 3.86 4.10
N MET A 86 -28.66 4.75 4.83
CA MET A 86 -28.27 6.06 4.32
C MET A 86 -26.93 6.01 3.58
N PRO A 87 -26.68 6.88 2.58
CA PRO A 87 -25.37 7.01 1.96
C PRO A 87 -24.24 7.26 2.98
N LEU A 88 -23.09 6.63 2.80
CA LEU A 88 -21.93 6.76 3.69
C LEU A 88 -21.41 8.21 3.82
N LYS A 89 -21.59 9.04 2.79
CA LYS A 89 -21.31 10.48 2.81
C LYS A 89 -22.23 11.30 3.71
N ILE A 90 -23.39 10.75 4.10
CA ILE A 90 -24.38 11.41 4.97
C ILE A 90 -24.26 10.86 6.40
N ALA A 91 -23.93 9.58 6.55
CA ALA A 91 -23.72 8.97 7.86
C ALA A 91 -22.57 9.71 8.60
N PRO A 92 -22.81 10.27 9.80
CA PRO A 92 -21.80 11.07 10.49
C PRO A 92 -20.63 10.20 10.95
N SER A 93 -19.44 10.78 10.91
CA SER A 93 -18.23 10.11 11.39
C SER A 93 -18.29 9.82 12.90
N PRO A 94 -17.75 8.69 13.37
CA PRO A 94 -17.45 8.47 14.78
C PRO A 94 -16.25 9.28 15.30
N ASP A 95 -15.37 9.74 14.43
CA ASP A 95 -14.27 10.65 14.75
C ASP A 95 -14.67 12.10 14.41
N PRO A 96 -14.66 13.02 15.40
CA PRO A 96 -15.11 14.40 15.21
C PRO A 96 -14.24 15.22 14.24
N ASN A 97 -13.07 14.72 13.84
CA ASN A 97 -12.20 15.38 12.86
C ASN A 97 -12.64 15.14 11.40
N PHE A 98 -13.67 14.31 11.17
CA PHE A 98 -14.17 13.98 9.84
C PHE A 98 -15.67 14.26 9.75
N GLU A 99 -16.15 14.70 8.60
CA GLU A 99 -17.55 15.10 8.43
C GLU A 99 -18.47 13.88 8.34
N SER A 100 -18.09 12.88 7.54
CA SER A 100 -18.87 11.65 7.32
C SER A 100 -18.06 10.36 7.52
N MET A 101 -18.76 9.22 7.61
CA MET A 101 -18.12 7.90 7.58
C MET A 101 -17.33 7.69 6.29
N ALA A 102 -17.84 8.18 5.16
CA ALA A 102 -17.09 8.14 3.90
C ALA A 102 -15.77 8.93 3.97
N ASP A 103 -15.75 10.09 4.63
CA ASP A 103 -14.52 10.89 4.79
C ASP A 103 -13.52 10.21 5.71
N LEU A 104 -13.99 9.62 6.81
CA LEU A 104 -13.17 8.88 7.74
C LEU A 104 -12.52 7.68 7.05
N PHE A 105 -13.34 6.77 6.54
CA PHE A 105 -12.89 5.48 6.01
C PHE A 105 -12.26 5.60 4.62
N GLY A 106 -12.78 6.48 3.77
CA GLY A 106 -12.17 6.81 2.47
C GLY A 106 -10.83 7.51 2.66
N GLY A 107 -10.75 8.46 3.60
CA GLY A 107 -9.50 9.10 3.98
C GLY A 107 -8.48 8.12 4.56
N ASP A 108 -8.92 7.18 5.41
CA ASP A 108 -8.07 6.11 5.94
C ASP A 108 -7.50 5.23 4.83
N PHE A 109 -8.33 4.83 3.88
CA PHE A 109 -7.92 4.05 2.72
C PHE A 109 -6.88 4.78 1.85
N ILE A 110 -7.13 6.06 1.56
CA ILE A 110 -6.18 6.90 0.80
C ILE A 110 -4.86 7.04 1.57
N ARG A 111 -4.90 7.34 2.87
CA ARG A 111 -3.70 7.45 3.72
C ARG A 111 -2.95 6.12 3.82
N SER A 112 -3.65 5.00 3.86
CA SER A 112 -3.06 3.67 3.87
C SER A 112 -2.23 3.44 2.60
N ILE A 113 -2.75 3.82 1.43
CA ILE A 113 -2.03 3.77 0.16
C ILE A 113 -0.82 4.74 0.15
N GLN A 114 -0.99 5.95 0.69
CA GLN A 114 0.04 6.99 0.73
C GLN A 114 1.17 6.73 1.75
N SER A 115 0.88 6.04 2.86
CA SER A 115 1.84 5.80 3.96
C SER A 115 3.11 5.09 3.49
N LEU A 116 3.01 4.27 2.44
CA LEU A 116 4.14 3.62 1.77
C LEU A 116 5.11 4.62 1.13
N GLY A 117 4.59 5.71 0.55
CA GLY A 117 5.40 6.79 -0.02
C GLY A 117 5.98 7.70 1.07
N LEU A 118 5.19 8.03 2.09
CA LEU A 118 5.64 8.91 3.19
C LEU A 118 6.87 8.35 3.92
N ALA A 119 6.92 7.03 4.15
CA ALA A 119 8.06 6.39 4.78
C ALA A 119 9.33 6.48 3.90
N LEU A 120 9.18 6.34 2.58
CA LEU A 120 10.28 6.48 1.63
C LEU A 120 10.76 7.94 1.52
N ASP A 121 9.85 8.91 1.52
CA ASP A 121 10.20 10.34 1.51
C ASP A 121 10.91 10.80 2.79
N ASN A 122 10.63 10.15 3.93
CA ASN A 122 11.23 10.46 5.23
C ASN A 122 12.33 9.46 5.64
N SER A 123 12.94 8.77 4.68
CA SER A 123 13.94 7.72 4.94
C SER A 123 15.09 8.19 5.83
N GLU A 124 15.60 9.41 5.65
CA GLU A 124 16.69 9.95 6.47
C GLU A 124 16.30 10.08 7.95
N LYS A 125 15.12 10.65 8.24
CA LYS A 125 14.62 10.78 9.62
C LYS A 125 14.46 9.42 10.27
N ILE A 126 13.96 8.43 9.54
CA ILE A 126 13.82 7.05 10.02
C ILE A 126 15.21 6.47 10.34
N GLN A 127 16.18 6.63 9.44
CA GLN A 127 17.55 6.16 9.66
C GLN A 127 18.20 6.82 10.89
N ASP A 128 17.99 8.12 11.09
CA ASP A 128 18.51 8.87 12.24
C ASP A 128 17.91 8.36 13.55
N ILE A 129 16.61 8.04 13.58
CA ILE A 129 15.96 7.39 14.73
C ILE A 129 16.58 6.01 15.01
N TYR A 130 16.79 5.20 13.98
CA TYR A 130 17.45 3.90 14.11
C TYR A 130 18.86 4.01 14.70
N GLN A 131 19.64 5.00 14.25
CA GLN A 131 20.96 5.27 14.77
C GLN A 131 20.90 5.72 16.24
N LYS A 132 20.02 6.67 16.56
CA LYS A 132 19.86 7.20 17.92
C LYS A 132 19.43 6.14 18.93
N VAL A 133 18.47 5.29 18.56
CA VAL A 133 17.85 4.32 19.49
C VAL A 133 18.66 3.03 19.60
N SER A 134 19.25 2.55 18.49
CA SER A 134 19.88 1.22 18.45
C SER A 134 21.34 1.21 17.99
N GLY A 135 21.93 2.37 17.74
CA GLY A 135 23.28 2.48 17.15
C GLY A 135 23.35 1.97 15.71
N SER A 136 22.20 1.77 15.04
CA SER A 136 22.18 1.16 13.72
C SER A 136 22.71 2.11 12.63
N GLN A 137 23.72 1.65 11.90
CA GLN A 137 24.35 2.36 10.79
C GLN A 137 23.59 2.17 9.45
N LYS A 138 22.27 2.42 9.45
CA LYS A 138 21.43 2.20 8.26
C LYS A 138 21.67 3.24 7.16
N LYS A 139 21.90 4.49 7.56
CA LYS A 139 22.17 5.64 6.68
C LYS A 139 23.42 5.41 5.81
N GLU A 140 24.51 5.03 6.46
CA GLU A 140 25.81 4.72 5.82
C GLU A 140 25.71 3.55 4.83
N LYS A 141 24.74 2.65 5.02
CA LYS A 141 24.49 1.49 4.15
C LYS A 141 23.50 1.79 3.02
N GLY A 142 23.05 3.04 2.87
CA GLY A 142 22.06 3.44 1.87
C GLY A 142 20.76 2.64 1.98
N TRP A 143 20.38 2.22 3.18
CA TRP A 143 19.19 1.41 3.41
C TRP A 143 17.94 2.29 3.37
N LEU A 144 16.97 1.95 2.54
CA LEU A 144 15.65 2.59 2.58
C LEU A 144 14.62 1.68 3.29
N PRO A 145 13.60 2.26 3.97
CA PRO A 145 12.64 1.54 4.80
C PRO A 145 11.56 0.84 3.96
N PHE A 146 11.97 0.11 2.93
CA PHE A 146 11.07 -0.68 2.09
C PHE A 146 11.78 -1.95 1.61
N GLN A 147 11.03 -3.05 1.53
CA GLN A 147 11.48 -4.29 0.93
C GLN A 147 10.56 -4.64 -0.22
N VAL A 148 11.11 -5.28 -1.24
CA VAL A 148 10.38 -5.63 -2.44
C VAL A 148 10.37 -7.12 -2.68
N ILE A 149 9.32 -7.62 -3.31
CA ILE A 149 9.25 -9.00 -3.80
C ILE A 149 10.09 -9.03 -5.09
N CYS A 150 11.25 -9.70 -5.07
CA CYS A 150 12.11 -9.77 -6.24
C CYS A 150 11.36 -10.37 -7.44
N GLU A 151 11.26 -9.67 -8.56
CA GLU A 151 10.48 -10.15 -9.72
C GLU A 151 11.06 -11.43 -10.34
N LYS A 152 12.36 -11.69 -10.16
CA LYS A 152 13.05 -12.87 -10.67
C LYS A 152 12.88 -14.12 -9.81
N CYS A 153 12.95 -14.00 -8.48
CA CYS A 153 12.97 -15.16 -7.58
C CYS A 153 11.88 -15.15 -6.51
N GLN A 154 11.03 -14.11 -6.50
CA GLN A 154 9.89 -13.93 -5.59
C GLN A 154 10.26 -13.84 -4.10
N LYS A 155 11.55 -13.75 -3.78
CA LYS A 155 12.03 -13.57 -2.40
C LYS A 155 11.96 -12.11 -2.01
N LEU A 156 11.47 -11.86 -0.79
CA LEU A 156 11.42 -10.55 -0.15
C LEU A 156 12.60 -10.33 0.82
N GLY A 157 12.93 -11.34 1.63
CA GLY A 157 13.95 -11.21 2.68
C GLY A 157 15.38 -11.01 2.19
N THR A 158 15.62 -11.14 0.88
CA THR A 158 16.92 -10.95 0.23
C THR A 158 17.01 -9.64 -0.54
N THR A 159 15.96 -8.81 -0.55
CA THR A 159 15.96 -7.55 -1.30
C THR A 159 16.33 -6.36 -0.43
N ARG A 160 17.13 -5.46 -1.01
CA ARG A 160 17.52 -4.18 -0.43
C ARG A 160 17.15 -3.08 -1.40
N VAL A 161 16.32 -2.16 -0.96
CA VAL A 161 16.02 -0.92 -1.67
C VAL A 161 17.11 0.10 -1.36
N PHE A 162 17.63 0.75 -2.40
CA PHE A 162 18.77 1.68 -2.30
C PHE A 162 18.54 3.05 -2.95
N ALA A 163 17.45 3.23 -3.70
CA ALA A 163 17.05 4.55 -4.20
C ALA A 163 15.52 4.68 -4.25
N TRP A 164 15.04 5.90 -4.12
CA TRP A 164 13.64 6.30 -4.23
C TRP A 164 13.58 7.62 -4.99
N ASP A 165 12.80 7.67 -6.07
CA ASP A 165 12.70 8.86 -6.95
C ASP A 165 11.35 9.58 -6.86
N GLY A 166 10.49 9.22 -5.89
CA GLY A 166 9.13 9.73 -5.75
C GLY A 166 8.07 8.89 -6.48
N GLU A 167 8.47 8.02 -7.42
CA GLU A 167 7.55 7.12 -8.14
C GLU A 167 7.95 5.63 -7.99
N LYS A 168 9.25 5.33 -8.04
CA LYS A 168 9.81 3.98 -8.02
C LYS A 168 10.99 3.86 -7.06
N VAL A 169 11.06 2.69 -6.45
CA VAL A 169 12.22 2.22 -5.70
C VAL A 169 13.18 1.47 -6.61
N SER A 170 14.47 1.69 -6.46
CA SER A 170 15.53 0.85 -7.06
C SER A 170 16.01 -0.15 -6.03
N TYR A 171 16.11 -1.42 -6.40
CA TYR A 171 16.43 -2.51 -5.48
C TYR A 171 17.42 -3.53 -6.05
N LYS A 172 18.07 -4.25 -5.15
CA LYS A 172 18.91 -5.41 -5.44
C LYS A 172 18.48 -6.61 -4.60
N CYS A 173 18.35 -7.77 -5.23
CA CYS A 173 18.18 -9.06 -4.56
C CYS A 173 19.55 -9.64 -4.22
N GLU A 174 20.08 -9.26 -3.06
CA GLU A 174 21.45 -9.54 -2.65
C GLU A 174 21.65 -11.04 -2.37
N PRO A 175 22.68 -11.68 -2.95
CA PRO A 175 22.93 -13.11 -2.79
C PRO A 175 23.03 -13.58 -1.34
N ALA A 176 23.56 -12.75 -0.44
CA ALA A 176 23.79 -13.09 0.97
C ALA A 176 23.31 -11.98 1.92
N LEU A 177 22.14 -11.37 1.68
CA LEU A 177 21.60 -10.34 2.58
C LEU A 177 21.33 -10.88 3.99
N VAL A 178 20.86 -12.12 4.04
CA VAL A 178 20.43 -12.82 5.26
C VAL A 178 21.04 -14.22 5.26
N LYS A 179 21.30 -14.75 6.45
CA LYS A 179 21.91 -16.08 6.61
C LYS A 179 20.98 -17.23 6.21
N TRP A 180 19.67 -17.00 6.23
CA TRP A 180 18.62 -18.01 6.07
C TRP A 180 18.07 -18.10 4.64
N ALA A 181 18.47 -17.22 3.72
CA ALA A 181 18.03 -17.26 2.33
C ALA A 181 19.07 -16.65 1.39
N GLN A 182 19.20 -17.26 0.20
CA GLN A 182 20.08 -16.79 -0.86
C GLN A 182 19.31 -15.96 -1.89
N GLY A 183 19.75 -14.73 -2.14
CA GLY A 183 19.22 -13.88 -3.22
C GLY A 183 19.73 -14.30 -4.59
N CYS A 184 19.08 -13.81 -5.65
CA CYS A 184 19.38 -14.21 -7.03
C CYS A 184 20.29 -13.22 -7.79
N GLY A 185 20.75 -12.14 -7.12
CA GLY A 185 21.59 -11.09 -7.70
C GLY A 185 20.85 -10.09 -8.59
N HIS A 186 19.55 -10.24 -8.78
CA HIS A 186 18.75 -9.39 -9.67
C HIS A 186 18.68 -7.94 -9.17
N GLU A 187 18.78 -6.99 -10.08
CA GLU A 187 18.55 -5.56 -9.83
C GLU A 187 17.39 -5.08 -10.68
N GLY A 188 16.55 -4.22 -10.11
CA GLY A 188 15.37 -3.72 -10.79
C GLY A 188 14.84 -2.43 -10.18
N LYS A 189 13.83 -1.87 -10.86
CA LYS A 189 13.03 -0.74 -10.36
C LYS A 189 11.58 -1.15 -10.28
N MET A 190 10.90 -0.76 -9.23
CA MET A 190 9.47 -1.03 -9.09
C MET A 190 8.77 0.07 -8.32
N SER A 191 7.46 0.20 -8.54
CA SER A 191 6.65 1.06 -7.70
C SER A 191 6.45 0.42 -6.34
N PRO A 192 6.61 1.16 -5.23
CA PRO A 192 6.25 0.68 -3.89
C PRO A 192 4.72 0.64 -3.70
N PHE A 193 3.98 1.40 -4.52
CA PHE A 193 2.53 1.37 -4.57
C PHE A 193 2.08 0.19 -5.45
N GLY A 194 1.19 -0.64 -4.92
CA GLY A 194 0.69 -1.82 -5.65
C GLY A 194 1.25 -3.17 -5.15
N GLY A 195 1.49 -3.31 -3.83
CA GLY A 195 1.65 -4.65 -3.21
C GLY A 195 2.91 -5.41 -3.64
N THR A 196 3.84 -4.70 -4.26
CA THR A 196 5.12 -5.21 -4.76
C THR A 196 6.16 -5.39 -3.64
N GLY A 197 5.80 -5.03 -2.42
CA GLY A 197 6.70 -4.94 -1.30
C GLY A 197 6.00 -4.57 0.00
N LYS A 198 6.79 -4.33 1.05
CA LYS A 198 6.29 -3.94 2.37
C LYS A 198 7.28 -3.05 3.11
N LEU A 199 6.77 -2.31 4.08
CA LEU A 199 7.60 -1.67 5.10
C LEU A 199 8.22 -2.75 6.02
N PRO A 200 9.48 -2.57 6.46
CA PRO A 200 10.07 -3.34 7.53
C PRO A 200 9.28 -3.16 8.83
N TRP A 201 9.15 -4.21 9.64
CA TRP A 201 8.23 -4.23 10.78
C TRP A 201 8.36 -3.04 11.75
N LYS A 202 9.57 -2.55 12.06
CA LYS A 202 9.76 -1.39 12.96
C LYS A 202 9.25 -0.06 12.37
N VAL A 203 8.99 -0.02 11.06
CA VAL A 203 8.42 1.14 10.35
C VAL A 203 6.95 0.87 10.03
N ASP A 204 6.61 -0.36 9.63
CA ASP A 204 5.26 -0.84 9.39
C ASP A 204 4.36 -0.68 10.62
N TRP A 205 4.89 -1.01 11.80
CA TRP A 205 4.15 -0.98 13.05
C TRP A 205 3.71 0.44 13.49
N PRO A 206 4.61 1.44 13.57
CA PRO A 206 4.19 2.82 13.84
C PRO A 206 3.39 3.44 12.68
N ALA A 207 3.57 2.97 11.43
CA ALA A 207 2.69 3.36 10.34
C ALA A 207 1.25 2.89 10.61
N HIS A 208 1.05 1.65 11.07
CA HIS A 208 -0.26 1.17 11.52
C HIS A 208 -0.82 2.00 12.67
N TRP A 209 -0.03 2.34 13.69
CA TRP A 209 -0.51 3.19 14.79
C TRP A 209 -1.04 4.53 14.29
N LYS A 210 -0.32 5.15 13.35
CA LYS A 210 -0.71 6.44 12.78
C LYS A 210 -1.96 6.33 11.91
N VAL A 211 -2.07 5.27 11.12
CA VAL A 211 -3.21 5.03 10.21
C VAL A 211 -4.48 4.73 11.02
N LEU A 212 -4.40 3.78 11.96
CA LEU A 212 -5.54 3.30 12.74
C LEU A 212 -5.88 4.17 13.97
N GLY A 213 -5.06 5.17 14.30
CA GLY A 213 -5.26 6.00 15.49
C GLY A 213 -5.13 5.24 16.81
N VAL A 214 -4.21 4.27 16.87
CA VAL A 214 -4.04 3.38 18.04
C VAL A 214 -3.67 4.18 19.29
N THR A 215 -4.47 4.03 20.35
CA THR A 215 -4.22 4.68 21.65
C THR A 215 -3.47 3.77 22.62
N ILE A 216 -3.78 2.47 22.65
CA ILE A 216 -3.12 1.46 23.49
C ILE A 216 -2.96 0.17 22.67
N GLU A 217 -1.76 -0.42 22.71
CA GLU A 217 -1.50 -1.76 22.16
C GLU A 217 -0.59 -2.54 23.12
N GLY A 218 -0.96 -3.79 23.41
CA GLY A 218 -0.12 -4.68 24.19
C GLY A 218 1.04 -5.21 23.34
N ALA A 219 2.23 -5.31 23.92
CA ALA A 219 3.41 -5.86 23.27
C ALA A 219 4.09 -6.91 24.15
N GLY A 220 4.77 -7.87 23.53
CA GLY A 220 5.63 -8.82 24.23
C GLY A 220 6.86 -8.12 24.82
N LYS A 221 7.48 -8.72 25.85
CA LYS A 221 8.67 -8.17 26.53
C LYS A 221 9.78 -7.72 25.57
N ASP A 222 9.99 -8.46 24.49
CA ASP A 222 11.05 -8.19 23.50
C ASP A 222 10.77 -6.97 22.61
N HIS A 223 9.61 -6.33 22.80
CA HIS A 223 9.10 -5.22 22.01
C HIS A 223 8.73 -3.99 22.84
N CYS A 224 8.97 -4.02 24.16
CA CYS A 224 8.77 -2.92 25.10
C CYS A 224 10.08 -2.20 25.45
#